data_AF-A0AAW0ASY6-F1
#
_entry.id   AF-A0AAW0ASY6-F1
#
_cell.length_a   1.000
_cell.length_b   1.000
_cell.length_c   1.000
_cell.angle_alpha   90.00
_cell.angle_beta   90.00
_cell.angle_gamma   90.00
#
_symmetry.space_group_name_H-M   'P 1'
#
loop_
_entity.id
_entity.type
_entity.pdbx_description
1 polymer ?
#
loop_
_entity_poly.entity_id
_entity_poly.type
_entity_poly.pdbx_seq_one_letter_code
_entity_poly.pdbx_strand_id
1 'polypeptide(L)'
;MGGFNTVIHNVSEAAPHKKLKRDAMASKTPLAKLLSCARYFPRAVSPYLDIGTVLFYGSEDLWGKKTTVDACNTITIPDKERREQEKHVKAFKEMFSISPECLEVVREFHKDKNDWAELISRFRGAAAGARQTDTTNLKHELNYVLEDPRQSLVPNIPRTESKSNRGLNHPMLRNAIIPWPIRIQINELTTPTDDSEPTPTPAAKKALKALMKGKTIEKKPALTGASDAWPSCFYAENSFNPDDPENGLFCSQFILRVLRHTWTTPSSAIDGCTKIPKICHANGHGQFKVTPRMLGYACAQARTMISTSEWTEKDGSYKYDKMFDNVLALFEADETDPWAVETLEWLQNGVFGVADDDSDDSGDEEGAESPATRVRNRRAARRAAASSPSSE
;
A
#
# COMPACT_ATOMS: atom_id res chain seq x y z
N MET A 1 5.12 -15.89 33.32
CA MET A 1 4.03 -14.89 33.21
C MET A 1 4.15 -13.70 34.16
N GLY A 2 4.96 -13.76 35.24
CA GLY A 2 5.13 -12.62 36.17
C GLY A 2 5.88 -11.41 35.59
N GLY A 3 7.02 -11.62 34.91
CA GLY A 3 7.91 -10.54 34.43
C GLY A 3 7.26 -9.56 33.44
N PHE A 4 6.66 -10.06 32.36
CA PHE A 4 6.01 -9.24 31.34
C PHE A 4 4.96 -8.24 31.87
N ASN A 5 4.07 -8.68 32.76
CA ASN A 5 3.06 -7.80 33.36
C ASN A 5 3.71 -6.79 34.32
N THR A 6 4.78 -7.17 35.01
CA THR A 6 5.58 -6.27 35.84
C THR A 6 6.28 -5.19 35.02
N VAL A 7 6.82 -5.50 33.84
CA VAL A 7 7.42 -4.48 32.94
C VAL A 7 6.37 -3.47 32.49
N ILE A 8 5.19 -3.91 32.05
CA ILE A 8 4.09 -3.00 31.64
C ILE A 8 3.66 -2.12 32.82
N HIS A 9 3.54 -2.68 34.01
CA HIS A 9 3.15 -1.96 35.22
C HIS A 9 4.20 -0.92 35.62
N ASN A 10 5.46 -1.30 35.70
CA ASN A 10 6.57 -0.42 36.12
C ASN A 10 6.77 0.74 35.14
N VAL A 11 6.60 0.51 33.85
CA VAL A 11 6.66 1.58 32.83
C VAL A 11 5.48 2.53 32.94
N SER A 12 4.31 2.06 33.35
CA SER A 12 3.13 2.91 33.59
C SER A 12 3.33 3.87 34.77
N GLU A 13 4.15 3.51 35.76
CA GLU A 13 4.43 4.34 36.94
C GLU A 13 5.56 5.36 36.73
N ALA A 14 6.46 5.12 35.77
CA ALA A 14 7.62 5.97 35.51
C ALA A 14 7.33 7.22 34.63
N ALA A 15 6.13 7.34 34.05
CA ALA A 15 5.79 8.47 33.19
C ALA A 15 5.36 9.70 34.03
N PRO A 16 5.99 10.88 33.85
CA PRO A 16 5.66 12.06 34.66
C PRO A 16 4.24 12.57 34.35
N HIS A 17 3.38 12.58 35.37
CA HIS A 17 2.04 13.16 35.33
C HIS A 17 2.09 14.67 35.09
N LYS A 18 2.02 15.12 33.83
CA LYS A 18 1.50 16.46 33.50
C LYS A 18 0.04 16.35 33.10
N LYS A 19 -0.83 16.90 33.95
CA LYS A 19 -2.27 17.09 33.70
C LYS A 19 -2.44 17.94 32.42
N LEU A 20 -2.86 17.31 31.33
CA LEU A 20 -3.53 17.98 30.22
C LEU A 20 -4.92 17.37 30.08
N LYS A 21 -5.93 18.23 30.18
CA LYS A 21 -7.36 17.91 30.07
C LYS A 21 -7.75 17.86 28.60
N ARG A 22 -8.61 16.87 28.30
CA ARG A 22 -9.66 16.76 27.27
C ARG A 22 -9.37 16.06 25.93
N ASP A 23 -9.92 14.84 25.90
CA ASP A 23 -10.98 14.35 25.00
C ASP A 23 -10.64 13.46 23.79
N ALA A 24 -11.20 12.24 23.90
CA ALA A 24 -11.55 11.26 22.88
C ALA A 24 -10.48 10.34 22.25
N MET A 25 -9.50 9.89 23.02
CA MET A 25 -9.08 8.47 23.02
C MET A 25 -8.33 8.22 24.33
N ALA A 26 -9.03 7.68 25.33
CA ALA A 26 -8.47 7.42 26.65
C ALA A 26 -7.11 6.71 26.54
N SER A 27 -6.06 7.33 27.10
CA SER A 27 -4.83 6.72 27.61
C SER A 27 -4.66 5.24 27.22
N LYS A 28 -4.24 4.97 25.97
CA LYS A 28 -3.88 3.60 25.58
C LYS A 28 -2.73 3.16 26.49
N THR A 29 -2.87 1.98 27.09
CA THR A 29 -1.80 1.38 27.90
C THR A 29 -0.49 1.35 27.09
N PRO A 30 0.70 1.38 27.74
CA PRO A 30 1.97 1.32 27.02
C PRO A 30 2.02 0.15 26.00
N LEU A 31 1.48 -1.01 26.38
CA LEU A 31 1.34 -2.15 25.48
C LEU A 31 0.43 -1.86 24.27
N ALA A 32 -0.71 -1.18 24.46
CA ALA A 32 -1.61 -0.86 23.36
C ALA A 32 -0.98 0.11 22.33
N LYS A 33 -0.12 1.03 22.78
CA LYS A 33 0.68 1.89 21.90
C LYS A 33 1.74 1.10 21.13
N LEU A 34 2.46 0.20 21.81
CA LEU A 34 3.42 -0.71 21.18
C LEU A 34 2.78 -1.57 20.08
N LEU A 35 1.63 -2.18 20.39
CA LEU A 35 0.89 -2.96 19.41
C LEU A 35 0.31 -2.09 18.29
N SER A 36 0.11 -0.78 18.52
CA SER A 36 -0.23 0.16 17.44
C SER A 36 0.92 0.29 16.44
N CYS A 37 2.17 0.40 16.89
CA CYS A 37 3.36 0.42 16.03
C CYS A 37 3.47 -0.87 15.21
N ALA A 38 3.24 -2.03 15.84
CA ALA A 38 3.24 -3.31 15.16
C ALA A 38 2.13 -3.43 14.08
N ARG A 39 0.95 -2.85 14.32
CA ARG A 39 -0.14 -2.81 13.32
C ARG A 39 0.11 -1.81 12.18
N TYR A 40 0.87 -0.76 12.44
CA TYR A 40 1.31 0.21 11.44
C TYR A 40 2.32 -0.40 10.46
N PHE A 41 3.22 -1.23 10.98
CA PHE A 41 4.32 -1.85 10.24
C PHE A 41 3.96 -2.42 8.86
N PRO A 42 3.00 -3.37 8.71
CA PRO A 42 2.69 -3.93 7.40
C PRO A 42 2.07 -2.91 6.43
N ARG A 43 1.42 -1.86 6.94
CA ARG A 43 0.65 -0.90 6.14
C ARG A 43 1.50 0.22 5.55
N ALA A 44 2.57 0.60 6.24
CA ALA A 44 3.34 1.80 5.91
C ALA A 44 4.86 1.64 6.03
N VAL A 45 5.37 0.49 6.51
CA VAL A 45 6.81 0.20 6.58
C VAL A 45 7.16 -0.91 5.60
N SER A 46 6.75 -2.14 5.91
CA SER A 46 6.87 -3.28 5.01
C SER A 46 5.97 -4.43 5.45
N PRO A 47 5.20 -5.03 4.52
CA PRO A 47 4.45 -6.24 4.82
C PRO A 47 5.28 -7.53 4.62
N TYR A 48 6.53 -7.43 4.14
CA TYR A 48 7.38 -8.56 3.75
C TYR A 48 8.63 -8.75 4.63
N LEU A 49 9.04 -7.74 5.40
CA LEU A 49 10.10 -7.91 6.39
C LEU A 49 9.59 -8.64 7.64
N ASP A 50 10.41 -9.54 8.20
CA ASP A 50 10.09 -10.14 9.50
C ASP A 50 10.29 -9.11 10.62
N ILE A 51 9.19 -8.74 11.27
CA ILE A 51 9.20 -7.72 12.33
C ILE A 51 10.10 -8.12 13.53
N GLY A 52 10.32 -9.41 13.77
CA GLY A 52 11.25 -9.87 14.80
C GLY A 52 12.71 -9.57 14.44
N THR A 53 13.06 -9.76 13.18
CA THR A 53 14.39 -9.42 12.62
C THR A 53 14.59 -7.90 12.57
N VAL A 54 13.53 -7.14 12.28
CA VAL A 54 13.52 -5.67 12.38
C VAL A 54 13.80 -5.21 13.82
N LEU A 55 13.09 -5.79 14.79
CA LEU A 55 13.31 -5.50 16.21
C LEU A 55 14.72 -5.84 16.64
N PHE A 56 15.28 -6.98 16.19
CA PHE A 56 16.63 -7.41 16.52
C PHE A 56 17.69 -6.44 15.99
N TYR A 57 17.74 -6.18 14.68
CA TYR A 57 18.77 -5.30 14.12
C TYR A 57 18.59 -3.85 14.57
N GLY A 58 17.35 -3.39 14.71
CA GLY A 58 17.07 -2.04 15.21
C GLY A 58 17.47 -1.83 16.67
N SER A 59 17.28 -2.83 17.54
CA SER A 59 17.72 -2.74 18.93
C SER A 59 19.24 -2.80 19.06
N GLU A 60 19.92 -3.61 18.24
CA GLU A 60 21.39 -3.63 18.20
C GLU A 60 21.99 -2.32 17.67
N ASP A 61 21.39 -1.70 16.65
CA ASP A 61 21.80 -0.39 16.13
C ASP A 61 21.64 0.71 17.19
N LEU A 62 20.53 0.70 17.92
CA LEU A 62 20.19 1.79 18.85
C LEU A 62 20.84 1.65 20.24
N TRP A 63 20.99 0.42 20.75
CA TRP A 63 21.47 0.17 22.12
C TRP A 63 22.75 -0.66 22.20
N GLY A 64 23.34 -1.03 21.06
CA GLY A 64 24.53 -1.87 20.97
C GLY A 64 24.22 -3.36 21.07
N LYS A 65 25.16 -4.18 20.59
CA LYS A 65 25.08 -5.64 20.70
C LYS A 65 25.13 -6.06 22.16
N LYS A 66 24.26 -7.00 22.56
CA LYS A 66 24.45 -7.74 23.82
C LYS A 66 25.70 -8.60 23.66
N THR A 67 26.83 -8.10 24.15
CA THR A 67 28.17 -8.70 24.03
C THR A 67 28.15 -10.20 24.35
N THR A 68 28.47 -11.04 23.37
CA THR A 68 29.24 -12.25 23.62
C THR A 68 30.70 -11.88 23.44
N VAL A 69 31.49 -12.19 24.46
CA VAL A 69 32.95 -12.02 24.53
C VAL A 69 33.58 -12.59 23.25
N ASP A 70 34.22 -11.74 22.45
CA ASP A 70 35.45 -12.04 21.68
C ASP A 70 35.83 -10.82 20.84
N ALA A 71 36.49 -9.87 21.51
CA ALA A 71 37.23 -8.81 20.85
C ALA A 71 38.58 -9.38 20.38
N CYS A 72 38.65 -9.96 19.18
CA CYS A 72 39.83 -9.94 18.30
C CYS A 72 39.56 -10.75 17.02
N ASN A 73 38.65 -10.27 16.16
CA ASN A 73 38.70 -10.55 14.73
C ASN A 73 37.75 -9.58 14.04
N THR A 74 38.30 -8.66 13.24
CA THR A 74 37.53 -7.80 12.34
C THR A 74 36.97 -8.67 11.21
N ILE A 75 35.91 -9.42 11.50
CA ILE A 75 35.17 -10.14 10.46
C ILE A 75 34.53 -9.07 9.59
N THR A 76 35.00 -8.96 8.35
CA THR A 76 34.40 -8.08 7.36
C THR A 76 33.03 -8.66 7.02
N ILE A 77 31.96 -8.03 7.50
CA ILE A 77 30.59 -8.42 7.17
C ILE A 77 30.39 -8.24 5.66
N PRO A 78 29.96 -9.27 4.92
CA PRO A 78 29.71 -9.16 3.49
C PRO A 78 28.71 -8.03 3.16
N ASP A 79 28.93 -7.31 2.06
CA ASP A 79 28.10 -6.15 1.68
C ASP A 79 26.61 -6.49 1.56
N LYS A 80 26.28 -7.70 1.12
CA LYS A 80 24.89 -8.17 1.05
C LYS A 80 24.24 -8.22 2.44
N GLU A 81 24.96 -8.76 3.43
CA GLU A 81 24.45 -8.86 4.80
C GLU A 81 24.33 -7.46 5.44
N ARG A 82 25.30 -6.57 5.17
CA ARG A 82 25.23 -5.16 5.57
C ARG A 82 23.98 -4.47 5.03
N ARG A 83 23.71 -4.59 3.73
CA ARG A 83 22.52 -3.99 3.11
C ARG A 83 21.22 -4.53 3.69
N GLU A 84 21.18 -5.84 3.97
CA GLU A 84 20.02 -6.43 4.64
C GLU A 84 19.85 -5.88 6.06
N GLN A 85 20.92 -5.74 6.84
CA GLN A 85 20.88 -5.11 8.17
C GLN A 85 20.37 -3.66 8.08
N GLU A 86 20.92 -2.86 7.16
CA GLU A 86 20.53 -1.46 6.94
C GLU A 86 19.03 -1.33 6.63
N LYS A 87 18.47 -2.22 5.80
CA LYS A 87 17.02 -2.25 5.52
C LYS A 87 16.19 -2.47 6.78
N HIS A 88 16.59 -3.42 7.62
CA HIS A 88 15.87 -3.72 8.86
C HIS A 88 15.98 -2.58 9.88
N VAL A 89 17.14 -1.93 9.98
CA VAL A 89 17.34 -0.74 10.81
C VAL A 89 16.49 0.43 10.33
N LYS A 90 16.43 0.69 9.01
CA LYS A 90 15.53 1.71 8.43
C LYS A 90 14.08 1.41 8.80
N ALA A 91 13.63 0.18 8.61
CA ALA A 91 12.29 -0.26 8.95
C ALA A 91 11.96 -0.12 10.45
N PHE A 92 12.92 -0.37 11.34
CA PHE A 92 12.76 -0.17 12.78
C PHE A 92 12.51 1.30 13.12
N LYS A 93 13.33 2.20 12.56
CA LYS A 93 13.22 3.65 12.75
C LYS A 93 11.87 4.18 12.22
N GLU A 94 11.46 3.75 11.04
CA GLU A 94 10.16 4.10 10.44
C GLU A 94 8.98 3.58 11.28
N MET A 95 9.03 2.34 11.77
CA MET A 95 7.95 1.74 12.58
C MET A 95 7.68 2.52 13.87
N PHE A 96 8.73 3.01 14.53
CA PHE A 96 8.62 3.79 15.77
C PHE A 96 8.49 5.30 15.54
N SER A 97 8.57 5.79 14.30
CA SER A 97 8.41 7.22 13.99
C SER A 97 7.04 7.77 14.42
N ILE A 98 5.99 6.94 14.40
CA ILE A 98 4.63 7.33 14.82
C ILE A 98 4.42 7.36 16.34
N SER A 99 5.33 6.76 17.12
CA SER A 99 5.29 6.78 18.58
C SER A 99 6.70 6.56 19.16
N PRO A 100 7.61 7.55 19.03
CA PRO A 100 8.99 7.42 19.48
C PRO A 100 9.12 7.13 20.98
N GLU A 101 8.13 7.54 21.78
CA GLU A 101 8.09 7.27 23.21
C GLU A 101 7.98 5.78 23.54
N CYS A 102 7.56 4.96 22.58
CA CYS A 102 7.51 3.51 22.75
C CYS A 102 8.90 2.87 22.83
N LEU A 103 9.95 3.53 22.32
CA LEU A 103 11.31 2.97 22.31
C LEU A 103 11.84 2.68 23.71
N GLU A 104 11.55 3.52 24.70
CA GLU A 104 11.95 3.26 26.10
C GLU A 104 11.25 2.02 26.65
N VAL A 105 9.99 1.80 26.28
CA VAL A 105 9.25 0.60 26.68
C VAL A 105 9.86 -0.65 26.04
N VAL A 106 10.17 -0.59 24.74
CA VAL A 106 10.85 -1.67 24.01
C VAL A 106 12.21 -1.98 24.63
N ARG A 107 12.93 -0.95 25.09
CA ARG A 107 14.23 -1.10 25.76
C ARG A 107 14.13 -1.91 27.03
N GLU A 108 13.09 -1.70 27.84
CA GLU A 108 12.86 -2.48 29.05
C GLU A 108 12.61 -3.96 28.72
N PHE A 109 11.77 -4.26 27.73
CA PHE A 109 11.57 -5.63 27.24
C PHE A 109 12.85 -6.25 26.70
N HIS A 110 13.71 -5.45 26.06
CA HIS A 110 14.97 -5.93 25.49
C HIS A 110 15.96 -6.40 26.56
N LYS A 111 15.83 -6.01 27.83
CA LYS A 111 16.75 -6.41 28.91
C LYS A 111 16.69 -7.91 29.20
N ASP A 112 15.48 -8.48 29.29
CA ASP A 112 15.25 -9.89 29.57
C ASP A 112 14.94 -10.69 28.30
N LYS A 113 15.50 -11.90 28.17
CA LYS A 113 15.37 -12.73 26.97
C LYS A 113 13.93 -13.26 26.77
N ASN A 114 13.23 -13.59 27.85
CA ASN A 114 11.87 -14.15 27.77
C ASN A 114 10.87 -13.04 27.46
N ASP A 115 11.00 -11.89 28.13
CA ASP A 115 10.15 -10.72 27.88
C ASP A 115 10.35 -10.18 26.46
N TRP A 116 11.57 -10.20 25.93
CA TRP A 116 11.86 -9.86 24.53
C TRP A 116 11.19 -10.83 23.53
N ALA A 117 11.30 -12.14 23.79
CA ALA A 117 10.68 -13.16 22.93
C ALA A 117 9.15 -13.04 22.92
N GLU A 118 8.54 -12.77 24.08
CA GLU A 118 7.10 -12.53 24.20
C GLU A 118 6.68 -11.25 23.47
N LEU A 119 7.46 -10.16 23.56
CA LEU A 119 7.19 -8.93 22.82
C LEU A 119 7.21 -9.18 21.31
N ILE A 120 8.24 -9.86 20.79
CA ILE A 120 8.35 -10.22 19.36
C ILE A 120 7.13 -11.04 18.92
N SER A 121 6.72 -12.02 19.72
CA SER A 121 5.53 -12.85 19.43
C SER A 121 4.28 -11.98 19.28
N ARG A 122 4.06 -11.02 20.19
CA ARG A 122 2.92 -10.09 20.13
C ARG A 122 3.01 -9.12 18.96
N PHE A 123 4.20 -8.64 18.61
CA PHE A 123 4.42 -7.80 17.43
C PHE A 123 4.07 -8.54 16.14
N ARG A 124 4.56 -9.78 15.99
CA ARG A 124 4.22 -10.66 14.85
C ARG A 124 2.70 -10.89 14.77
N GLY A 125 2.06 -11.20 15.90
CA GLY A 125 0.62 -11.38 15.97
C GLY A 125 -0.18 -10.13 15.59
N ALA A 126 0.23 -8.97 16.09
CA ALA A 126 -0.43 -7.69 15.80
C ALA A 126 -0.26 -7.27 14.32
N ALA A 127 0.94 -7.40 13.76
CA ALA A 127 1.22 -7.12 12.35
C ALA A 127 0.44 -8.07 11.43
N ALA A 128 0.50 -9.37 11.69
CA ALA A 128 -0.26 -10.36 10.91
C ALA A 128 -1.77 -10.14 11.01
N GLY A 129 -2.27 -9.81 12.21
CA GLY A 129 -3.68 -9.51 12.45
C GLY A 129 -4.15 -8.27 11.68
N ALA A 130 -3.38 -7.17 11.73
CA ALA A 130 -3.68 -5.95 10.96
C ALA A 130 -3.83 -6.24 9.47
N ARG A 131 -2.85 -6.94 8.90
CA ARG A 131 -2.88 -7.34 7.49
C ARG A 131 -4.07 -8.24 7.17
N GLN A 132 -4.34 -9.24 8.01
CA GLN A 132 -5.46 -10.17 7.81
C GLN A 132 -6.80 -9.43 7.84
N THR A 133 -6.98 -8.47 8.75
CA THR A 133 -8.17 -7.62 8.81
C THR A 133 -8.35 -6.84 7.51
N ASP A 134 -7.30 -6.17 7.03
CA ASP A 134 -7.37 -5.40 5.78
C ASP A 134 -7.74 -6.30 4.58
N THR A 135 -7.05 -7.44 4.44
CA THR A 135 -7.33 -8.44 3.39
C THR A 135 -8.78 -8.92 3.45
N THR A 136 -9.30 -9.18 4.66
CA THR A 136 -10.66 -9.68 4.86
C THR A 136 -11.70 -8.62 4.50
N ASN A 137 -11.48 -7.38 4.91
CA ASN A 137 -12.40 -6.27 4.64
C ASN A 137 -12.45 -5.90 3.15
N LEU A 138 -11.32 -6.00 2.45
CA LEU A 138 -11.23 -5.78 1.01
C LEU A 138 -11.74 -6.96 0.18
N LYS A 139 -11.67 -8.20 0.70
CA LYS A 139 -11.86 -9.45 -0.06
C LYS A 139 -13.06 -9.45 -1.00
N HIS A 140 -14.16 -8.81 -0.65
CA HIS A 140 -15.41 -8.86 -1.42
C HIS A 140 -15.76 -7.56 -2.13
N GLU A 141 -14.90 -6.54 -2.07
CA GLU A 141 -15.09 -5.24 -2.71
C GLU A 141 -14.57 -5.25 -4.16
N LEU A 142 -14.92 -6.31 -4.90
CA LEU A 142 -14.38 -6.56 -6.25
C LEU A 142 -14.75 -5.47 -7.26
N ASN A 143 -15.91 -4.83 -7.08
CA ASN A 143 -16.37 -3.77 -7.98
C ASN A 143 -15.48 -2.52 -7.93
N TYR A 144 -14.57 -2.40 -6.95
CA TYR A 144 -13.60 -1.31 -6.92
C TYR A 144 -12.69 -1.27 -8.17
N VAL A 145 -12.56 -2.39 -8.88
CA VAL A 145 -11.78 -2.47 -10.13
C VAL A 145 -12.49 -1.83 -11.32
N LEU A 146 -13.81 -1.63 -11.25
CA LEU A 146 -14.62 -1.10 -12.35
C LEU A 146 -14.50 0.42 -12.41
N GLU A 147 -14.70 1.02 -13.58
CA GLU A 147 -14.76 2.48 -13.69
C GLU A 147 -15.87 3.04 -12.78
N ASP A 148 -17.09 2.52 -12.93
CA ASP A 148 -18.20 2.74 -12.00
C ASP A 148 -18.32 1.56 -11.02
N PRO A 149 -17.93 1.73 -9.74
CA PRO A 149 -17.96 0.66 -8.74
C PRO A 149 -19.37 0.33 -8.26
N ARG A 150 -20.40 1.07 -8.72
CA ARG A 150 -21.81 0.77 -8.47
C ARG A 150 -22.35 -0.30 -9.43
N GLN A 151 -21.62 -0.60 -10.50
CA GLN A 151 -21.91 -1.70 -11.39
C GLN A 151 -21.40 -3.02 -10.83
N SER A 152 -21.83 -4.13 -11.44
CA SER A 152 -21.41 -5.48 -11.09
C SER A 152 -20.41 -6.00 -12.10
N LEU A 153 -19.52 -6.88 -11.63
CA LEU A 153 -18.72 -7.72 -12.51
C LEU A 153 -19.61 -8.55 -13.44
N VAL A 154 -19.09 -8.84 -14.64
CA VAL A 154 -19.73 -9.72 -15.63
C VAL A 154 -18.77 -10.86 -15.96
N PRO A 155 -19.11 -12.13 -15.63
CA PRO A 155 -20.26 -12.55 -14.82
C PRO A 155 -20.17 -12.07 -13.36
N ASN A 156 -21.30 -11.94 -12.67
CA ASN A 156 -21.29 -11.52 -11.27
C ASN A 156 -20.61 -12.58 -10.38
N ILE A 157 -19.80 -12.14 -9.42
CA ILE A 157 -19.21 -13.01 -8.39
C ILE A 157 -19.89 -12.68 -7.04
N PRO A 158 -20.76 -13.56 -6.51
CA PRO A 158 -21.38 -13.37 -5.21
C PRO A 158 -20.35 -13.24 -4.07
N ARG A 159 -20.70 -12.46 -3.04
CA ARG A 159 -19.85 -12.30 -1.84
C ARG A 159 -19.64 -13.61 -1.06
N THR A 160 -20.47 -14.62 -1.29
CA THR A 160 -20.36 -15.94 -0.64
C THR A 160 -19.35 -16.87 -1.31
N GLU A 161 -18.88 -16.55 -2.53
CA GLU A 161 -17.98 -17.43 -3.26
C GLU A 161 -16.52 -17.33 -2.79
N SER A 162 -15.80 -18.44 -2.98
CA SER A 162 -14.35 -18.49 -2.82
C SER A 162 -13.64 -17.69 -3.91
N LYS A 163 -12.32 -17.49 -3.77
CA LYS A 163 -11.51 -16.79 -4.78
C LYS A 163 -11.31 -17.58 -6.09
N SER A 164 -11.84 -18.80 -6.20
CA SER A 164 -11.63 -19.69 -7.36
C SER A 164 -12.06 -19.06 -8.70
N ASN A 165 -13.14 -18.29 -8.70
CA ASN A 165 -13.67 -17.59 -9.87
C ASN A 165 -13.05 -16.21 -10.10
N ARG A 166 -11.87 -15.91 -9.56
CA ARG A 166 -11.18 -14.60 -9.71
C ARG A 166 -9.95 -14.70 -10.61
N GLY A 167 -9.18 -13.61 -10.69
CA GLY A 167 -7.93 -13.55 -11.43
C GLY A 167 -8.14 -13.91 -12.91
N LEU A 168 -7.31 -14.82 -13.42
CA LEU A 168 -7.33 -15.23 -14.82
C LEU A 168 -8.63 -15.94 -15.24
N ASN A 169 -9.39 -16.49 -14.28
CA ASN A 169 -10.63 -17.23 -14.54
C ASN A 169 -11.81 -16.30 -14.87
N HIS A 170 -11.77 -15.05 -14.39
CA HIS A 170 -12.83 -14.07 -14.65
C HIS A 170 -12.39 -13.05 -15.72
N PRO A 171 -13.19 -12.76 -16.75
CA PRO A 171 -12.77 -11.90 -17.87
C PRO A 171 -12.34 -10.49 -17.43
N MET A 172 -13.13 -9.81 -16.59
CA MET A 172 -12.78 -8.46 -16.14
C MET A 172 -11.58 -8.44 -15.18
N LEU A 173 -11.55 -9.30 -14.16
CA LEU A 173 -10.42 -9.41 -13.23
C LEU A 173 -9.13 -9.91 -13.90
N ARG A 174 -9.25 -10.75 -14.94
CA ARG A 174 -8.12 -11.15 -15.79
C ARG A 174 -7.51 -9.93 -16.46
N ASN A 175 -8.34 -9.11 -17.09
CA ASN A 175 -7.86 -7.89 -17.75
C ASN A 175 -7.18 -6.97 -16.74
N ALA A 176 -7.73 -6.85 -15.52
CA ALA A 176 -7.14 -6.07 -14.44
C ALA A 176 -5.76 -6.57 -13.98
N ILE A 177 -5.57 -7.88 -13.80
CA ILE A 177 -4.34 -8.44 -13.20
C ILE A 177 -3.18 -8.62 -14.18
N ILE A 178 -3.45 -8.70 -15.48
CA ILE A 178 -2.41 -8.84 -16.50
C ILE A 178 -1.84 -7.47 -16.91
N PRO A 179 -0.57 -7.40 -17.33
CA PRO A 179 0.00 -6.18 -17.92
C PRO A 179 -0.70 -5.76 -19.21
N TRP A 180 -0.72 -4.45 -19.48
CA TRP A 180 -1.36 -3.86 -20.66
C TRP A 180 -0.90 -4.45 -22.00
N PRO A 181 0.39 -4.69 -22.27
CA PRO A 181 0.82 -5.33 -23.51
C PRO A 181 0.16 -6.70 -23.74
N ILE A 182 -0.05 -7.47 -22.68
CA ILE A 182 -0.75 -8.76 -22.75
C ILE A 182 -2.26 -8.53 -22.92
N ARG A 183 -2.84 -7.57 -22.19
CA ARG A 183 -4.27 -7.20 -22.30
C ARG A 183 -4.64 -6.85 -23.74
N ILE A 184 -3.81 -6.08 -24.43
CA ILE A 184 -3.99 -5.73 -25.85
C ILE A 184 -4.00 -7.00 -26.71
N GLN A 185 -3.01 -7.88 -26.52
CA GLN A 185 -2.90 -9.12 -27.29
C GLN A 185 -4.08 -10.08 -27.06
N ILE A 186 -4.58 -10.23 -25.83
CA ILE A 186 -5.67 -11.18 -25.54
C ILE A 186 -7.06 -10.67 -25.90
N ASN A 187 -7.22 -9.36 -26.09
CA ASN A 187 -8.46 -8.72 -26.51
C ASN A 187 -8.50 -8.44 -28.01
N GLU A 188 -7.50 -8.90 -28.77
CA GLU A 188 -7.49 -8.78 -30.22
C GLU A 188 -8.65 -9.58 -30.83
N LEU A 189 -9.48 -8.91 -31.62
CA LEU A 189 -10.67 -9.48 -32.25
C LEU A 189 -10.43 -9.68 -33.75
N THR A 190 -11.02 -10.75 -34.28
CA THR A 190 -11.18 -10.96 -35.73
C THR A 190 -12.54 -10.40 -36.12
N THR A 191 -12.57 -9.50 -37.11
CA THR A 191 -13.80 -9.01 -37.73
C THR A 191 -14.23 -10.01 -38.81
N PRO A 192 -15.39 -10.67 -38.66
CA PRO A 192 -15.93 -11.54 -39.68
C PRO A 192 -16.23 -10.77 -40.96
N THR A 193 -16.24 -11.46 -42.10
CA THR A 193 -16.67 -10.88 -43.39
C THR A 193 -18.19 -10.86 -43.55
N ASP A 194 -18.92 -11.46 -42.61
CA ASP A 194 -20.38 -11.46 -42.52
C ASP A 194 -20.84 -10.62 -41.31
N ASP A 195 -22.15 -10.47 -41.12
CA ASP A 195 -22.74 -9.70 -40.01
C ASP A 195 -22.62 -10.40 -38.62
N SER A 196 -21.72 -11.38 -38.47
CA SER A 196 -21.53 -12.06 -37.19
C SER A 196 -20.70 -11.22 -36.20
N GLU A 197 -20.87 -11.49 -34.91
CA GLU A 197 -20.14 -10.77 -33.87
C GLU A 197 -18.62 -11.03 -33.94
N PRO A 198 -17.77 -10.01 -33.75
CA PRO A 198 -16.33 -10.19 -33.68
C PRO A 198 -15.92 -11.19 -32.59
N THR A 199 -15.01 -12.12 -32.94
CA THR A 199 -14.53 -13.14 -31.99
C THR A 199 -13.03 -12.99 -31.74
N PRO A 200 -12.50 -13.44 -30.57
CA PRO A 200 -11.07 -13.37 -30.30
C PRO A 200 -10.22 -14.10 -31.34
N THR A 201 -9.10 -13.51 -31.75
CA THR A 201 -8.18 -14.12 -32.73
C THR A 201 -7.67 -15.49 -32.25
N PRO A 202 -7.29 -16.42 -33.16
CA PRO A 202 -6.65 -17.67 -32.76
C PRO A 202 -5.39 -17.44 -31.92
N ALA A 203 -4.65 -16.36 -32.18
CA ALA A 203 -3.50 -15.94 -31.39
C ALA A 203 -3.91 -15.50 -29.97
N ALA A 204 -4.95 -14.67 -29.82
CA ALA A 204 -5.51 -14.26 -28.53
C ALA A 204 -5.99 -15.47 -27.71
N LYS A 205 -6.70 -16.42 -28.33
CA LYS A 205 -7.15 -17.67 -27.68
C LYS A 205 -5.95 -18.53 -27.24
N LYS A 206 -4.92 -18.65 -28.07
CA LYS A 206 -3.69 -19.40 -27.75
C LYS A 206 -2.91 -18.73 -26.61
N ALA A 207 -2.77 -17.40 -26.64
CA ALA A 207 -2.11 -16.59 -25.62
C ALA A 207 -2.82 -16.75 -24.27
N LEU A 208 -4.14 -16.61 -24.24
CA LEU A 208 -4.94 -16.82 -23.04
C LEU A 208 -4.76 -18.24 -22.46
N LYS A 209 -4.78 -19.26 -23.33
CA LYS A 209 -4.55 -20.66 -22.91
C LYS A 209 -3.14 -20.90 -22.38
N ALA A 210 -2.12 -20.23 -22.93
CA ALA A 210 -0.75 -20.30 -22.43
C ALA A 210 -0.66 -19.66 -21.04
N LEU A 211 -1.23 -18.46 -20.87
CA LEU A 211 -1.27 -17.73 -19.61
C LEU A 211 -1.95 -18.53 -18.49
N MET A 212 -3.12 -19.11 -18.75
CA MET A 212 -3.84 -19.96 -17.79
C MET A 212 -3.06 -21.23 -17.40
N LYS A 213 -2.15 -21.70 -18.27
CA LYS A 213 -1.25 -22.84 -17.98
C LYS A 213 0.05 -22.42 -17.30
N GLY A 214 0.18 -21.14 -16.92
CA GLY A 214 1.41 -20.59 -16.35
C GLY A 214 2.60 -20.60 -17.33
N LYS A 215 2.32 -20.67 -18.64
CA LYS A 215 3.36 -20.65 -19.68
C LYS A 215 3.60 -19.23 -20.15
N THR A 216 4.87 -18.88 -20.31
CA THR A 216 5.29 -17.63 -20.94
C THR A 216 4.93 -17.66 -22.43
N ILE A 217 4.25 -16.62 -22.90
CA ILE A 217 4.02 -16.40 -24.33
C ILE A 217 5.35 -15.90 -24.92
N GLU A 218 5.94 -16.64 -25.87
CA GLU A 218 7.32 -16.45 -26.32
C GLU A 218 7.62 -15.16 -27.10
N LYS A 219 8.90 -14.74 -27.02
CA LYS A 219 9.69 -13.78 -27.83
C LYS A 219 9.86 -12.30 -27.41
N LYS A 220 9.50 -11.91 -26.19
CA LYS A 220 10.12 -10.77 -25.46
C LYS A 220 10.11 -11.09 -23.95
N PRO A 221 11.13 -10.68 -23.17
CA PRO A 221 11.30 -11.21 -21.82
C PRO A 221 10.10 -10.87 -20.93
N ALA A 222 9.63 -11.88 -20.20
CA ALA A 222 8.75 -11.81 -19.03
C ALA A 222 7.20 -11.73 -19.24
N LEU A 223 6.64 -12.60 -20.08
CA LEU A 223 5.19 -12.78 -20.31
C LEU A 223 4.49 -13.82 -19.39
N THR A 224 4.64 -13.66 -18.08
CA THR A 224 3.73 -14.25 -17.07
C THR A 224 3.89 -13.42 -15.82
N GLY A 225 3.11 -12.36 -15.65
CA GLY A 225 3.10 -11.59 -14.39
C GLY A 225 4.50 -11.45 -13.77
N ALA A 226 5.50 -11.04 -14.55
CA ALA A 226 6.79 -10.77 -13.95
C ALA A 226 6.57 -9.61 -12.99
N SER A 227 7.14 -9.65 -11.80
CA SER A 227 7.01 -8.52 -10.86
C SER A 227 7.51 -7.19 -11.43
N ASP A 228 8.20 -7.23 -12.57
CA ASP A 228 8.67 -6.08 -13.34
C ASP A 228 7.60 -5.51 -14.30
N ALA A 229 6.48 -6.20 -14.48
CA ALA A 229 5.38 -5.77 -15.34
C ALA A 229 4.15 -5.43 -14.50
N TRP A 230 3.70 -4.18 -14.58
CA TRP A 230 2.59 -3.65 -13.80
C TRP A 230 1.23 -4.23 -14.25
N PRO A 231 0.39 -4.72 -13.33
CA PRO A 231 -1.02 -5.03 -13.61
C PRO A 231 -1.72 -3.84 -14.27
N SER A 232 -2.58 -4.09 -15.26
CA SER A 232 -3.26 -3.00 -15.98
C SER A 232 -4.16 -2.16 -15.06
N CYS A 233 -4.68 -2.75 -13.98
CA CYS A 233 -5.49 -2.05 -12.99
C CYS A 233 -4.71 -1.06 -12.11
N PHE A 234 -3.38 -0.97 -12.26
CA PHE A 234 -2.59 0.08 -11.61
C PHE A 234 -2.61 1.38 -12.41
N TYR A 235 -3.04 1.35 -13.68
CA TYR A 235 -3.08 2.53 -14.52
C TYR A 235 -4.43 3.24 -14.43
N ALA A 236 -4.43 4.56 -14.62
CA ALA A 236 -5.65 5.31 -14.89
C ALA A 236 -6.38 4.72 -16.11
N GLU A 237 -7.71 4.78 -16.11
CA GLU A 237 -8.52 4.21 -17.18
C GLU A 237 -8.13 4.82 -18.53
N ASN A 238 -7.95 3.96 -19.55
CA ASN A 238 -7.56 4.36 -20.91
C ASN A 238 -6.29 5.23 -21.03
N SER A 239 -5.40 5.22 -20.04
CA SER A 239 -4.18 6.05 -20.05
C SER A 239 -2.93 5.35 -20.61
N PHE A 240 -2.89 4.02 -20.60
CA PHE A 240 -1.66 3.31 -20.96
C PHE A 240 -1.19 3.64 -22.37
N ASN A 241 0.04 4.13 -22.47
CA ASN A 241 0.71 4.44 -23.71
C ASN A 241 1.96 3.53 -23.84
N PRO A 242 2.11 2.71 -24.89
CA PRO A 242 3.31 1.89 -25.05
C PRO A 242 4.59 2.71 -25.25
N ASP A 243 4.48 3.96 -25.73
CA ASP A 243 5.62 4.87 -25.93
C ASP A 243 5.91 5.71 -24.66
N ASP A 244 4.98 5.73 -23.71
CA ASP A 244 5.10 6.38 -22.40
C ASP A 244 4.49 5.46 -21.32
N PRO A 245 5.26 4.46 -20.85
CA PRO A 245 4.76 3.42 -19.95
C PRO A 245 4.47 3.92 -18.53
N GLU A 246 4.82 5.17 -18.19
CA GLU A 246 4.56 5.79 -16.90
C GLU A 246 3.24 6.58 -16.90
N ASN A 247 2.69 6.87 -18.09
CA ASN A 247 1.44 7.60 -18.25
C ASN A 247 0.29 6.91 -17.48
N GLY A 248 -0.18 7.61 -16.44
CA GLY A 248 -1.27 7.15 -15.59
C GLY A 248 -0.94 5.97 -14.68
N LEU A 249 0.31 5.50 -14.62
CA LEU A 249 0.73 4.44 -13.69
C LEU A 249 0.49 4.89 -12.23
N PHE A 250 -0.04 3.98 -11.41
CA PHE A 250 -0.53 4.19 -10.03
C PHE A 250 -1.68 5.19 -9.84
N CYS A 251 -2.08 5.92 -10.88
CA CYS A 251 -3.21 6.86 -10.86
C CYS A 251 -4.57 6.21 -11.16
N SER A 252 -4.75 4.93 -10.81
CA SER A 252 -6.03 4.24 -11.01
C SER A 252 -7.02 4.51 -9.89
N GLN A 253 -8.31 4.63 -10.25
CA GLN A 253 -9.38 4.72 -9.26
C GLN A 253 -9.43 3.49 -8.35
N PHE A 254 -9.01 2.33 -8.86
CA PHE A 254 -8.95 1.11 -8.10
C PHE A 254 -7.96 1.19 -6.93
N ILE A 255 -6.72 1.63 -7.19
CA ILE A 255 -5.71 1.81 -6.14
C ILE A 255 -6.14 2.90 -5.15
N LEU A 256 -6.72 3.98 -5.64
CA LEU A 256 -7.26 5.06 -4.80
C LEU A 256 -8.34 4.57 -3.84
N ARG A 257 -9.29 3.74 -4.31
CA ARG A 257 -10.34 3.13 -3.49
C ARG A 257 -9.77 2.21 -2.42
N VAL A 258 -8.75 1.41 -2.76
CA VAL A 258 -8.08 0.52 -1.80
C VAL A 258 -7.33 1.32 -0.73
N LEU A 259 -6.64 2.41 -1.11
CA LEU A 259 -6.00 3.31 -0.15
C LEU A 259 -7.02 3.96 0.79
N ARG A 260 -8.12 4.51 0.25
CA ARG A 260 -9.20 5.10 1.06
C ARG A 260 -9.83 4.07 2.01
N HIS A 261 -10.21 2.90 1.49
CA HIS A 261 -10.76 1.82 2.32
C HIS A 261 -9.81 1.46 3.47
N THR A 262 -8.51 1.41 3.20
CA THR A 262 -7.48 1.03 4.18
C THR A 262 -7.20 2.15 5.18
N TRP A 263 -7.00 3.40 4.74
CA TRP A 263 -6.48 4.46 5.61
C TRP A 263 -7.57 5.34 6.22
N THR A 264 -8.67 5.52 5.51
CA THR A 264 -9.83 6.27 5.96
C THR A 264 -10.90 5.27 6.41
N THR A 265 -11.95 5.02 5.63
CA THR A 265 -12.97 4.01 5.96
C THR A 265 -13.53 3.31 4.72
N PRO A 266 -14.13 2.12 4.84
CA PRO A 266 -14.81 1.45 3.73
C PRO A 266 -15.87 2.32 3.05
N SER A 267 -16.62 3.11 3.83
CA SER A 267 -17.68 4.00 3.33
C SER A 267 -17.16 5.13 2.44
N SER A 268 -15.90 5.52 2.59
CA SER A 268 -15.27 6.59 1.82
C SER A 268 -14.53 6.09 0.58
N ALA A 269 -14.48 4.77 0.34
CA ALA A 269 -13.67 4.21 -0.73
C ALA A 269 -14.02 4.79 -2.11
N ILE A 270 -15.32 4.87 -2.41
CA ILE A 270 -15.82 5.31 -3.73
C ILE A 270 -15.75 6.83 -3.87
N ASP A 271 -16.45 7.56 -3.00
CA ASP A 271 -16.66 9.01 -3.17
C ASP A 271 -15.64 9.87 -2.39
N GLY A 272 -14.73 9.26 -1.64
CA GLY A 272 -13.83 9.95 -0.72
C GLY A 272 -14.54 10.35 0.57
N CYS A 273 -13.88 11.20 1.36
CA CYS A 273 -14.50 11.82 2.53
C CYS A 273 -14.31 13.34 2.49
N THR A 274 -15.32 14.09 2.91
CA THR A 274 -15.23 15.55 3.08
C THR A 274 -14.44 15.91 4.34
N LYS A 275 -14.47 15.03 5.34
CA LYS A 275 -13.70 15.12 6.57
C LYS A 275 -13.21 13.74 6.98
N ILE A 276 -11.94 13.64 7.35
CA ILE A 276 -11.35 12.37 7.80
C ILE A 276 -12.08 11.88 9.07
N PRO A 277 -12.67 10.67 9.07
CA PRO A 277 -13.37 10.14 10.23
C PRO A 277 -12.45 10.00 11.44
N LYS A 278 -12.90 10.39 12.65
CA LYS A 278 -12.11 10.30 13.89
C LYS A 278 -11.58 8.88 14.15
N ILE A 279 -12.39 7.87 13.82
CA ILE A 279 -12.02 6.45 13.94
C ILE A 279 -11.62 5.94 12.55
N CYS A 280 -10.33 6.05 12.23
CA CYS A 280 -9.72 5.46 11.04
C CYS A 280 -8.25 5.13 11.30
N HIS A 281 -7.61 4.40 10.39
CA HIS A 281 -6.19 4.06 10.52
C HIS A 281 -5.29 5.31 10.42
N ALA A 282 -5.64 6.28 9.58
CA ALA A 282 -4.91 7.55 9.46
C ALA A 282 -4.84 8.30 10.80
N ASN A 283 -6.00 8.60 11.41
CA ASN A 283 -6.06 9.20 12.75
C ASN A 283 -5.40 8.30 13.81
N GLY A 284 -5.61 7.00 13.75
CA GLY A 284 -5.07 6.04 14.72
C GLY A 284 -3.54 5.96 14.74
N HIS A 285 -2.89 6.30 13.63
CA HIS A 285 -1.43 6.29 13.46
C HIS A 285 -0.83 7.68 13.26
N GLY A 286 -1.65 8.75 13.25
CA GLY A 286 -1.19 10.10 12.93
C GLY A 286 -0.62 10.24 11.51
N GLN A 287 -1.08 9.42 10.57
CA GLN A 287 -0.56 9.37 9.20
C GLN A 287 -1.55 9.99 8.21
N PHE A 288 -1.21 11.17 7.69
CA PHE A 288 -2.02 11.93 6.73
C PHE A 288 -1.27 12.25 5.44
N LYS A 289 -0.07 11.69 5.27
CA LYS A 289 0.71 11.76 4.02
C LYS A 289 0.69 10.41 3.35
N VAL A 290 0.30 10.34 2.09
CA VAL A 290 0.48 9.13 1.27
C VAL A 290 1.98 8.93 1.01
N THR A 291 2.48 7.75 1.32
CA THR A 291 3.89 7.37 1.13
C THR A 291 4.01 6.27 0.08
N PRO A 292 5.20 6.09 -0.55
CA PRO A 292 5.44 4.98 -1.47
C PRO A 292 5.15 3.60 -0.86
N ARG A 293 5.43 3.43 0.43
CA ARG A 293 5.17 2.19 1.18
C ARG A 293 3.68 1.91 1.36
N MET A 294 2.89 2.95 1.63
CA MET A 294 1.42 2.85 1.67
C MET A 294 0.86 2.45 0.31
N LEU A 295 1.37 3.04 -0.77
CA LEU A 295 1.02 2.69 -2.15
C LEU A 295 1.38 1.24 -2.46
N GLY A 296 2.62 0.81 -2.17
CA GLY A 296 3.06 -0.58 -2.38
C GLY A 296 2.20 -1.59 -1.62
N TYR A 297 1.83 -1.29 -0.37
CA TYR A 297 0.90 -2.13 0.40
C TYR A 297 -0.49 -2.18 -0.24
N ALA A 298 -1.02 -1.03 -0.68
CA ALA A 298 -2.31 -0.96 -1.37
C ALA A 298 -2.29 -1.76 -2.68
N CYS A 299 -1.22 -1.70 -3.47
CA CYS A 299 -1.02 -2.52 -4.67
C CYS A 299 -1.04 -4.02 -4.35
N ALA A 300 -0.40 -4.44 -3.26
CA ALA A 300 -0.39 -5.85 -2.84
C ALA A 300 -1.78 -6.33 -2.39
N GLN A 301 -2.49 -5.50 -1.61
CA GLN A 301 -3.87 -5.76 -1.18
C GLN A 301 -4.84 -5.82 -2.37
N ALA A 302 -4.77 -4.82 -3.26
CA ALA A 302 -5.56 -4.73 -4.48
C ALA A 302 -5.41 -5.98 -5.34
N ARG A 303 -4.18 -6.41 -5.61
CA ARG A 303 -3.92 -7.60 -6.43
C ARG A 303 -4.35 -8.89 -5.73
N THR A 304 -4.13 -9.01 -4.41
CA THR A 304 -4.60 -10.15 -3.59
C THR A 304 -6.13 -10.24 -3.57
N MET A 305 -6.82 -9.11 -3.60
CA MET A 305 -8.29 -9.03 -3.65
C MET A 305 -8.85 -9.63 -4.95
N ILE A 306 -8.26 -9.29 -6.10
CA ILE A 306 -8.74 -9.73 -7.43
C ILE A 306 -8.10 -11.02 -7.94
N SER A 307 -7.11 -11.57 -7.24
CA SER A 307 -6.45 -12.84 -7.57
C SER A 307 -7.21 -14.05 -6.99
N THR A 308 -6.87 -15.24 -7.49
CA THR A 308 -7.23 -16.54 -6.89
C THR A 308 -6.45 -16.84 -5.61
N SER A 309 -5.29 -16.20 -5.41
CA SER A 309 -4.43 -16.44 -4.25
C SER A 309 -4.92 -15.73 -2.99
N GLU A 310 -4.68 -16.38 -1.84
CA GLU A 310 -4.65 -15.67 -0.56
C GLU A 310 -3.33 -14.91 -0.40
N TRP A 311 -3.21 -14.09 0.65
CA TRP A 311 -1.98 -13.33 0.90
C TRP A 311 -0.77 -14.27 0.96
N THR A 312 0.20 -14.03 0.08
CA THR A 312 1.39 -14.85 -0.10
C THR A 312 2.50 -14.00 -0.72
N GLU A 313 3.74 -14.47 -0.66
CA GLU A 313 4.88 -13.81 -1.30
C GLU A 313 4.80 -13.86 -2.83
N LYS A 314 4.12 -14.87 -3.40
CA LYS A 314 3.97 -15.02 -4.85
C LYS A 314 2.64 -15.64 -5.29
N ASP A 315 2.10 -15.15 -6.39
CA ASP A 315 0.95 -15.71 -7.09
C ASP A 315 1.40 -16.19 -8.48
N GLY A 316 1.58 -17.51 -8.60
CA GLY A 316 2.26 -18.12 -9.74
C GLY A 316 3.70 -17.65 -9.83
N SER A 317 4.05 -17.00 -10.94
CA SER A 317 5.36 -16.37 -11.18
C SER A 317 5.45 -14.93 -10.67
N TYR A 318 4.32 -14.31 -10.29
CA TYR A 318 4.28 -12.93 -9.82
C TYR A 318 4.68 -12.86 -8.35
N LYS A 319 5.80 -12.21 -8.05
CA LYS A 319 6.27 -12.03 -6.67
C LYS A 319 5.84 -10.66 -6.14
N TYR A 320 5.11 -10.65 -5.04
CA TYR A 320 4.58 -9.43 -4.43
C TYR A 320 5.64 -8.62 -3.70
N ASP A 321 6.61 -9.29 -3.07
CA ASP A 321 7.79 -8.67 -2.46
C ASP A 321 8.57 -7.83 -3.49
N LYS A 322 8.86 -8.41 -4.65
CA LYS A 322 9.55 -7.72 -5.74
C LYS A 322 8.71 -6.58 -6.34
N MET A 323 7.39 -6.75 -6.42
CA MET A 323 6.50 -5.65 -6.85
C MET A 323 6.59 -4.48 -5.86
N PHE A 324 6.53 -4.77 -4.56
CA PHE A 324 6.64 -3.74 -3.52
C PHE A 324 7.98 -3.03 -3.58
N ASP A 325 9.09 -3.77 -3.71
CA ASP A 325 10.42 -3.18 -3.88
C ASP A 325 10.51 -2.33 -5.16
N ASN A 326 9.90 -2.76 -6.26
CA ASN A 326 9.84 -1.98 -7.51
C ASN A 326 9.04 -0.68 -7.34
N VAL A 327 7.94 -0.69 -6.57
CA VAL A 327 7.21 0.54 -6.21
C VAL A 327 8.14 1.47 -5.44
N LEU A 328 8.81 0.98 -4.39
CA LEU A 328 9.72 1.84 -3.62
C LEU A 328 10.86 2.39 -4.48
N ALA A 329 11.44 1.58 -5.37
CA ALA A 329 12.49 2.03 -6.27
C ALA A 329 12.05 3.17 -7.20
N LEU A 330 10.79 3.17 -7.65
CA LEU A 330 10.26 4.25 -8.50
C LEU A 330 10.10 5.60 -7.77
N PHE A 331 9.84 5.58 -6.47
CA PHE A 331 9.58 6.83 -5.71
C PHE A 331 10.70 7.25 -4.76
N GLU A 332 11.52 6.30 -4.27
CA GLU A 332 12.60 6.57 -3.29
C GLU A 332 13.98 6.69 -3.96
N ALA A 333 14.13 6.33 -5.24
CA ALA A 333 15.41 6.50 -5.95
C ALA A 333 15.71 7.97 -6.30
N ASP A 334 14.67 8.72 -6.68
CA ASP A 334 14.71 10.17 -6.88
C ASP A 334 13.38 10.76 -6.38
N GLU A 335 13.38 11.27 -5.14
CA GLU A 335 12.19 11.88 -4.53
C GLU A 335 11.77 13.20 -5.20
N THR A 336 12.62 13.76 -6.07
CA THR A 336 12.38 15.02 -6.78
C THR A 336 11.89 14.82 -8.21
N ASP A 337 11.80 13.57 -8.68
CA ASP A 337 11.26 13.25 -9.99
C ASP A 337 9.83 13.82 -10.15
N PRO A 338 9.55 14.63 -11.19
CA PRO A 338 8.25 15.26 -11.37
C PRO A 338 7.09 14.27 -11.43
N TRP A 339 7.27 13.13 -12.11
CA TRP A 339 6.23 12.11 -12.20
C TRP A 339 5.93 11.49 -10.83
N ALA A 340 6.97 11.19 -10.05
CA ALA A 340 6.82 10.64 -8.70
C ALA A 340 6.09 11.62 -7.77
N VAL A 341 6.46 12.90 -7.80
CA VAL A 341 5.83 13.97 -7.01
C VAL A 341 4.36 14.14 -7.41
N GLU A 342 4.07 14.29 -8.70
CA GLU A 342 2.70 14.48 -9.21
C GLU A 342 1.80 13.28 -8.90
N THR A 343 2.33 12.06 -9.02
CA THR A 343 1.60 10.83 -8.71
C THR A 343 1.26 10.72 -7.23
N LEU A 344 2.22 11.01 -6.34
CA LEU A 344 1.97 11.02 -4.89
C LEU A 344 1.02 12.15 -4.49
N GLU A 345 1.10 13.32 -5.12
CA GLU A 345 0.18 14.43 -4.88
C GLU A 345 -1.26 14.08 -5.33
N TRP A 346 -1.41 13.43 -6.48
CA TRP A 346 -2.72 12.94 -6.93
C TRP A 346 -3.33 11.96 -5.94
N LEU A 347 -2.53 11.01 -5.44
CA LEU A 347 -2.96 10.06 -4.42
C LEU A 347 -3.27 10.76 -3.09
N GLN A 348 -2.44 11.70 -2.66
CA GLN A 348 -2.63 12.49 -1.44
C GLN A 348 -3.97 13.21 -1.47
N ASN A 349 -4.20 13.99 -2.52
CA ASN A 349 -5.44 14.73 -2.73
C ASN A 349 -6.66 13.80 -2.84
N GLY A 350 -6.47 12.63 -3.47
CA GLY A 350 -7.50 11.62 -3.57
C GLY A 350 -7.85 10.98 -2.22
N VAL A 351 -6.88 10.65 -1.38
CA VAL A 351 -7.10 9.88 -0.14
C VAL A 351 -7.52 10.80 1.01
N PHE A 352 -6.82 11.92 1.19
CA PHE A 352 -6.98 12.78 2.36
C PHE A 352 -7.64 14.14 2.05
N GLY A 353 -7.90 14.44 0.77
CA GLY A 353 -8.34 15.75 0.34
C GLY A 353 -7.17 16.70 0.06
N VAL A 354 -7.49 17.88 -0.47
CA VAL A 354 -6.52 18.97 -0.54
C VAL A 354 -6.34 19.50 0.87
N ALA A 355 -5.10 19.74 1.30
CA ALA A 355 -4.86 20.48 2.53
C ALA A 355 -5.45 21.88 2.32
N ASP A 356 -6.65 22.12 2.84
CA ASP A 356 -7.07 23.49 3.10
C ASP A 356 -6.10 24.01 4.16
N ASP A 357 -5.47 25.15 3.85
CA ASP A 357 -4.52 25.84 4.72
C ASP A 357 -5.31 26.46 5.88
N ASP A 358 -5.91 25.61 6.72
CA ASP A 358 -6.75 26.02 7.84
C ASP A 358 -5.85 26.25 9.05
N SER A 359 -5.26 27.44 9.07
CA SER A 359 -5.13 28.21 10.29
C SER A 359 -6.50 28.33 10.97
N ASP A 360 -6.56 27.81 12.19
CA ASP A 360 -7.47 28.15 13.30
C ASP A 360 -8.99 28.33 13.03
N ASP A 361 -9.72 27.41 13.65
CA ASP A 361 -11.00 27.59 14.34
C ASP A 361 -11.49 29.04 14.51
N SER A 362 -12.41 29.47 13.65
CA SER A 362 -13.60 30.23 14.06
C SER A 362 -14.66 30.10 12.99
N GLY A 363 -15.88 29.74 13.41
CA GLY A 363 -17.01 29.61 12.51
C GLY A 363 -17.31 30.92 11.76
N ASP A 364 -17.63 30.79 10.49
CA ASP A 364 -18.86 31.28 9.89
C ASP A 364 -19.01 30.67 8.49
N GLU A 365 -20.21 30.20 8.17
CA GLU A 365 -20.58 29.71 6.84
C GLU A 365 -20.55 30.87 5.83
N GLU A 366 -19.60 30.92 4.90
CA GLU A 366 -19.77 31.64 3.64
C GLU A 366 -19.04 30.96 2.47
N GLY A 367 -19.81 30.46 1.50
CA GLY A 367 -19.41 30.42 0.09
C GLY A 367 -18.42 29.35 -0.38
N ALA A 368 -18.65 28.07 -0.10
CA ALA A 368 -17.87 26.99 -0.75
C ALA A 368 -18.07 27.02 -2.28
N GLU A 369 -16.98 27.31 -3.01
CA GLU A 369 -16.98 27.40 -4.47
C GLU A 369 -17.31 26.04 -5.10
N SER A 370 -18.37 25.99 -5.90
CA SER A 370 -18.87 24.77 -6.53
C SER A 370 -17.77 24.00 -7.31
N PRO A 371 -17.78 22.65 -7.29
CA PRO A 371 -16.89 21.83 -8.12
C PRO A 371 -16.88 22.23 -9.61
N ALA A 372 -18.00 22.75 -10.12
CA ALA A 372 -18.10 23.23 -11.50
C ALA A 372 -17.24 24.49 -11.75
N THR A 373 -17.12 25.36 -10.75
CA THR A 373 -16.29 26.56 -10.80
C THR A 373 -14.81 26.20 -10.76
N ARG A 374 -14.42 25.23 -9.91
CA ARG A 374 -13.03 24.69 -9.89
C ARG A 374 -12.62 24.10 -11.25
N VAL A 375 -13.52 23.37 -11.92
CA VAL A 375 -13.26 22.83 -13.27
C VAL A 375 -13.14 23.95 -14.32
N ARG A 376 -13.98 24.99 -14.25
CA ARG A 376 -13.88 26.16 -15.15
C ARG A 376 -12.56 26.90 -14.97
N ASN A 377 -12.15 27.15 -13.73
CA ASN A 377 -10.92 27.86 -13.41
C ASN A 377 -9.69 27.07 -13.90
N ARG A 378 -9.69 25.74 -13.71
CA ARG A 378 -8.62 24.87 -14.22
C ARG A 378 -8.55 24.83 -15.74
N ARG A 379 -9.70 24.89 -16.43
CA ARG A 379 -9.76 24.99 -17.91
C ARG A 379 -9.38 26.37 -18.44
N ALA A 380 -9.61 27.43 -17.67
CA ALA A 380 -9.19 28.78 -18.01
C ALA A 380 -7.66 28.93 -17.86
N ALA A 381 -7.08 28.40 -16.78
CA ALA A 381 -5.64 28.39 -16.55
C ALA A 381 -4.87 27.63 -17.63
N ARG A 382 -5.36 26.45 -18.07
CA ARG A 382 -4.76 25.71 -19.20
C ARG A 382 -4.81 26.49 -20.51
N ARG A 383 -5.88 27.25 -20.76
CA ARG A 383 -5.99 28.11 -21.95
C ARG A 383 -5.02 29.29 -21.90
N ALA A 384 -4.84 29.90 -20.73
CA ALA A 384 -3.87 30.98 -20.54
C ALA A 384 -2.42 30.51 -20.69
N ALA A 385 -2.09 29.31 -20.20
CA ALA A 385 -0.79 28.69 -20.38
C ALA A 385 -0.50 28.35 -21.86
N ALA A 386 -1.51 27.88 -22.59
CA ALA A 386 -1.39 27.57 -24.02
C ALA A 386 -1.32 28.83 -24.92
N SER A 387 -1.74 29.99 -24.41
CA SER A 387 -1.73 31.26 -25.17
C SER A 387 -0.51 32.14 -24.90
N SER A 388 0.45 31.70 -24.09
CA SER A 388 1.70 32.45 -23.86
C SER A 388 2.71 32.07 -24.95
N PRO A 389 3.04 32.95 -25.91
CA PRO A 389 4.04 32.64 -26.93
C PRO A 389 5.44 32.64 -26.29
N SER A 390 6.23 31.63 -26.61
CA SER A 390 7.67 31.62 -26.35
C SER A 390 8.29 32.90 -26.95
N SER A 391 8.85 33.75 -26.09
CA SER A 391 9.67 34.88 -26.52
C SER A 391 11.09 34.35 -26.73
N GLU A 392 11.53 34.32 -27.99
CA GLU A 392 12.94 34.40 -28.36
C GLU A 392 13.45 35.85 -28.23
#